data_AF-A0A323UPY0-F1
#
_entry.id   AF-A0A323UPY0-F1
#
_cell.length_a   1.000
_cell.length_b   1.000
_cell.length_c   1.000
_cell.angle_alpha   90.00
_cell.angle_beta   90.00
_cell.angle_gamma   90.00
#
_symmetry.space_group_name_H-M   'P 1'
#
loop_
_entity.id
_entity.type
_entity.pdbx_description
1 polymer ?
#
loop_
_entity_poly.entity_id
_entity_poly.type
_entity_poly.pdbx_seq_one_letter_code
_entity_poly.pdbx_strand_id
1 'polypeptide(L)'
;GVRLSEKPMCFNKETISCWYHGFTFDLKDGKLSTIVANPHDKLVGTTGITSYPTEEVAGMVFVFVREDDFSLDDVPPLSQDLPFR
;
A
#
# COMPACT_ATOMS: atom_id res chain seq x y z
N GLY A 1 9.92 -3.33 11.60
CA GLY A 1 9.42 -3.17 10.24
C GLY A 1 10.57 -3.07 9.28
N VAL A 2 11.06 -4.20 8.76
CA VAL A 2 12.03 -4.18 7.65
C VAL A 2 11.36 -3.61 6.40
N ARG A 3 12.13 -3.04 5.47
CA ARG A 3 11.56 -2.55 4.22
C ARG A 3 11.17 -3.73 3.33
N LEU A 4 9.92 -3.74 2.87
CA LEU A 4 9.43 -4.76 1.93
C LEU A 4 10.25 -4.74 0.63
N SER A 5 10.69 -3.56 0.21
CA SER A 5 11.45 -3.33 -1.02
C SER A 5 12.91 -3.79 -0.99
N GLU A 6 13.49 -4.10 0.17
CA GLU A 6 14.87 -4.61 0.26
C GLU A 6 15.04 -5.97 -0.42
N LYS A 7 13.97 -6.77 -0.45
CA LYS A 7 13.90 -8.04 -1.17
C LYS A 7 12.45 -8.26 -1.63
N PRO A 8 12.08 -7.77 -2.84
CA PRO A 8 10.72 -7.84 -3.33
C PRO A 8 10.18 -9.27 -3.36
N MET A 9 8.99 -9.48 -2.81
CA MET A 9 8.36 -10.79 -2.71
C MET A 9 6.85 -10.66 -2.88
N CYS A 10 6.36 -11.10 -4.04
CA CYS A 10 4.92 -11.15 -4.37
C CYS A 10 4.58 -12.57 -4.81
N PHE A 11 3.66 -13.24 -4.12
CA PHE A 11 3.25 -14.62 -4.44
C PHE A 11 2.06 -14.69 -5.40
N ASN A 12 1.31 -13.60 -5.52
CA ASN A 12 0.21 -13.43 -6.46
C ASN A 12 0.21 -11.97 -6.97
N LYS A 13 -0.77 -11.61 -7.79
CA LYS A 13 -0.82 -10.28 -8.43
C LYS A 13 -1.42 -9.20 -7.52
N GLU A 14 -2.08 -9.62 -6.45
CA GLU A 14 -2.92 -8.78 -5.61
C GLU A 14 -2.23 -8.38 -4.29
N THR A 15 -1.08 -8.98 -3.97
CA THR A 15 -0.44 -8.80 -2.66
C THR A 15 1.07 -8.62 -2.73
N ILE A 16 1.61 -7.97 -1.70
CA ILE A 16 3.05 -7.91 -1.41
C ILE A 16 3.33 -8.56 -0.07
N SER A 17 4.43 -9.30 0.04
CA SER A 17 4.82 -10.02 1.27
C SER A 17 6.16 -9.52 1.81
N CYS A 18 6.22 -9.37 3.14
CA CYS A 18 7.47 -9.17 3.85
C CYS A 18 8.35 -10.41 3.72
N TRP A 19 9.53 -10.25 3.14
CA TRP A 19 10.48 -11.34 2.90
C TRP A 19 11.03 -12.01 4.17
N TYR A 20 10.82 -11.40 5.34
CA TYR A 20 11.37 -11.90 6.59
C TYR A 20 10.44 -12.94 7.25
N HIS A 21 9.17 -12.59 7.47
CA HIS A 21 8.21 -13.46 8.20
C HIS A 21 6.89 -13.69 7.45
N GLY A 22 6.80 -13.27 6.18
CA GLY A 22 5.64 -13.55 5.34
C GLY A 22 4.37 -12.80 5.72
N PHE A 23 4.46 -11.66 6.41
CA PHE A 23 3.32 -10.76 6.54
C PHE A 23 2.93 -10.27 5.14
N THR A 24 1.70 -10.55 4.73
CA THR A 24 1.23 -10.30 3.37
C THR A 24 0.13 -9.24 3.39
N PHE A 25 0.35 -8.16 2.64
CA PHE A 25 -0.52 -7.00 2.57
C PHE A 25 -1.19 -6.92 1.21
N ASP A 26 -2.48 -6.56 1.19
CA ASP A 26 -3.24 -6.33 -0.03
C ASP A 26 -2.78 -5.05 -0.72
N LEU A 27 -2.58 -5.09 -2.04
CA LEU A 27 -2.12 -3.92 -2.81
C LEU A 27 -3.21 -2.86 -3.00
N LYS A 28 -4.49 -3.21 -2.87
CA LYS A 28 -5.62 -2.30 -3.02
C LYS A 28 -5.74 -1.34 -1.85
N ASP A 29 -5.63 -1.86 -0.63
CA ASP A 29 -5.96 -1.11 0.59
C ASP A 29 -4.92 -1.25 1.72
N GLY A 30 -3.87 -2.04 1.54
CA GLY A 30 -2.80 -2.23 2.51
C GLY A 30 -3.15 -3.15 3.68
N LYS A 31 -4.33 -3.78 3.69
CA LYS A 31 -4.77 -4.66 4.79
C LYS A 31 -3.88 -5.90 4.91
N LEU A 32 -3.54 -6.29 6.13
CA LEU A 32 -2.86 -7.56 6.41
C LEU A 32 -3.81 -8.72 6.10
N SER A 33 -3.64 -9.34 4.94
CA SER A 33 -4.54 -10.37 4.40
C SER A 33 -4.21 -11.77 4.92
N THR A 34 -2.93 -12.04 5.20
CA THR A 34 -2.47 -13.30 5.80
C THR A 34 -1.04 -13.17 6.32
N ILE A 35 -0.56 -14.21 7.01
CA ILE A 35 0.86 -14.44 7.31
C ILE A 35 1.22 -15.82 6.78
N VAL A 36 2.16 -15.92 5.83
CA VAL A 36 2.45 -17.14 5.05
C VAL A 36 2.59 -18.40 5.91
N ALA A 37 3.37 -18.33 7.00
CA ALA A 37 3.60 -19.47 7.90
C ALA A 37 2.68 -19.48 9.14
N ASN A 38 1.73 -18.54 9.25
CA ASN A 38 0.80 -18.42 10.37
C ASN A 38 -0.53 -17.78 9.95
N PRO A 39 -1.29 -18.40 9.03
CA PRO A 39 -2.47 -17.79 8.40
C PRO A 39 -3.66 -17.56 9.34
N HIS A 40 -3.64 -18.14 10.55
CA HIS A 40 -4.69 -18.03 11.56
C HIS A 40 -4.30 -17.12 12.73
N ASP A 41 -3.21 -16.35 12.60
CA ASP A 41 -2.85 -15.38 13.61
C ASP A 41 -3.98 -14.36 13.84
N LYS A 42 -4.23 -14.03 15.10
CA LYS A 42 -5.25 -13.06 15.51
C LYS A 42 -5.08 -11.66 14.91
N LEU A 43 -3.87 -11.31 14.43
CA LEU A 43 -3.61 -10.03 13.79
C LEU A 43 -4.14 -9.95 12.35
N VAL A 44 -4.30 -11.10 11.68
CA VAL A 44 -4.76 -11.14 10.28
C VAL A 44 -6.13 -10.46 10.17
N GLY A 45 -6.24 -9.52 9.23
CA GLY A 45 -7.46 -8.76 8.97
C GLY A 45 -7.80 -7.65 9.97
N THR A 46 -7.00 -7.45 11.02
CA THR A 46 -7.25 -6.43 12.07
C THR A 46 -6.43 -5.15 11.88
N THR A 47 -5.43 -5.17 11.01
CA THR A 47 -4.48 -4.06 10.79
C THR A 47 -3.99 -4.06 9.34
N GLY A 48 -3.16 -3.09 8.98
CA GLY A 48 -2.60 -2.93 7.65
C GLY A 48 -1.49 -1.89 7.61
N ILE A 49 -1.04 -1.58 6.41
CA ILE A 49 -0.11 -0.50 6.10
C ILE A 49 -0.81 0.59 5.29
N THR A 50 -0.31 1.81 5.35
CA THR A 50 -0.89 2.96 4.64
C THR A 50 -0.80 2.78 3.13
N SER A 51 -1.95 2.87 2.46
CA SER A 51 -2.04 2.98 1.00
C SER A 51 -2.03 4.45 0.58
N TYR A 52 -1.43 4.72 -0.58
CA TYR A 52 -1.31 6.07 -1.15
C TYR A 52 -2.02 6.10 -2.51
N PRO A 53 -2.96 7.04 -2.73
CA PRO A 53 -3.54 7.25 -4.05
C PRO A 53 -2.46 7.51 -5.09
N THR A 54 -2.65 6.97 -6.29
CA THR A 54 -1.73 7.15 -7.41
C THR A 54 -2.48 7.57 -8.66
N GLU A 55 -1.87 8.45 -9.44
CA GLU A 55 -2.37 8.85 -10.76
C GLU A 55 -1.21 8.75 -11.75
N GLU A 56 -1.44 8.04 -12.87
CA GLU A 56 -0.46 7.92 -13.95
C GLU A 56 -0.94 8.75 -15.15
N VAL A 57 -0.17 9.77 -15.50
CA VAL A 57 -0.46 10.67 -16.62
C VAL A 57 0.81 11.03 -17.37
N ALA A 58 0.76 10.99 -18.70
CA ALA A 58 1.88 11.32 -19.58
C ALA A 58 3.19 10.56 -19.26
N GLY A 59 3.10 9.30 -18.84
CA GLY A 59 4.26 8.46 -18.50
C GLY A 59 4.93 8.80 -17.15
N MET A 60 4.28 9.62 -16.33
CA MET A 60 4.70 9.96 -14.98
C MET A 60 3.73 9.35 -13.97
N VAL A 61 4.27 8.81 -12.87
CA VAL A 61 3.49 8.30 -11.74
C VAL A 61 3.52 9.35 -10.63
N PHE A 62 2.36 9.88 -10.28
CA PHE A 62 2.17 10.75 -9.13
C PHE A 62 1.63 9.94 -7.96
N VAL A 63 2.11 10.24 -6.76
CA VAL A 63 1.71 9.57 -5.52
C VAL A 63 1.29 10.65 -4.53
N PHE A 64 0.06 10.57 -4.02
CA PHE A 64 -0.42 11.47 -2.98
C PHE A 64 0.10 11.00 -1.61
N VAL A 65 1.21 11.57 -1.17
CA VAL A 65 1.81 11.28 0.14
C VAL A 65 0.95 11.95 1.22
N ARG A 66 0.29 11.12 2.03
CA ARG A 66 -0.66 11.55 3.06
C ARG A 66 -0.28 11.03 4.44
N GLU A 67 -0.81 11.66 5.48
CA GLU A 67 -0.81 11.14 6.84
C GLU A 67 -1.72 9.90 6.94
N ASP A 68 -1.48 9.04 7.92
CA ASP A 68 -2.20 7.77 8.09
C ASP A 68 -3.72 7.94 8.32
N ASP A 69 -4.13 9.04 8.95
CA ASP A 69 -5.51 9.36 9.29
C ASP A 69 -6.20 10.30 8.28
N PHE A 70 -5.51 10.71 7.20
CA PHE A 70 -6.09 11.53 6.15
C PHE A 70 -7.13 10.75 5.36
N SER A 71 -8.38 11.23 5.29
CA SER A 71 -9.47 10.55 4.60
C SER A 71 -9.20 10.37 3.10
N LEU A 72 -9.55 9.21 2.55
CA LEU A 72 -9.48 8.98 1.09
C LEU A 72 -10.50 9.84 0.34
N ASP A 73 -11.61 10.21 0.97
CA ASP A 73 -12.64 11.04 0.35
C ASP A 73 -12.20 12.52 0.24
N ASP A 74 -11.19 12.92 1.01
CA ASP A 74 -10.65 14.28 1.04
C ASP A 74 -9.43 14.45 0.11
N VAL A 75 -9.04 13.41 -0.64
CA VAL A 75 -7.90 13.48 -1.56
C VAL A 75 -8.23 14.45 -2.70
N PRO A 76 -7.48 15.55 -2.86
CA PRO A 76 -7.73 16.49 -3.94
C PRO A 76 -7.31 15.89 -5.30
N PRO A 77 -7.87 16.39 -6.41
CA PRO A 77 -7.38 16.01 -7.73
C PRO A 77 -5.93 16.50 -7.92
N LEU A 78 -5.11 15.71 -8.64
CA LEU A 78 -3.71 16.03 -8.93
C LEU A 78 -3.50 17.44 -9.48
N SER A 79 -4.47 17.97 -10.24
CA SER A 79 -4.39 19.31 -10.83
C SER A 79 -4.25 20.46 -9.83
N GLN A 80 -4.58 20.26 -8.54
CA GLN A 80 -4.35 21.27 -7.50
C GLN A 80 -2.89 21.38 -7.07
N ASP A 81 -2.09 20.33 -7.28
CA ASP A 81 -0.66 20.25 -6.93
C ASP A 81 0.27 20.41 -8.15
N LEU A 82 -0.31 20.70 -9.33
CA LEU A 82 0.43 20.97 -10.55
C LEU A 82 0.38 22.46 -10.92
N PRO A 83 1.39 22.98 -11.63
CA PRO A 83 1.35 24.35 -12.15
C PRO A 83 0.09 24.61 -13.00
N PHE A 84 -0.47 25.82 -12.88
CA PHE A 84 -1.59 26.25 -13.71
C PHE A 84 -1.26 26.09 -15.21
N ARG A 85 -2.17 25.46 -15.95
CA ARG A 85 -2.18 25.47 -17.41
C ARG A 85 -3.10 26.57 -17.93
#